data_AF-A0A1E1WL49-F1
#
_entry.id   AF-A0A1E1WL49-F1
#
_cell.length_a   1.000
_cell.length_b   1.000
_cell.length_c   1.000
_cell.angle_alpha   90.00
_cell.angle_beta   90.00
_cell.angle_gamma   90.00
#
_symmetry.space_group_name_H-M   'P 1'
#
loop_
_entity.id
_entity.type
_entity.pdbx_description
1 polymer ?
#
loop_
_entity_poly.entity_id
_entity_poly.type
_entity_poly.pdbx_seq_one_letter_code
_entity_poly.pdbx_strand_id
1 'polypeptide(L)'
;ASSIIGIEMNKEFCEVQEKIIHKFSMDADRIRVIHSDVMERPDIVQQSNVIIINVLDFFVDIPKHKEMWHFFKKHIKKGSYLICNRSMADTLNSLDMFEELMNWLSICIPNQMKNEIFFDVEDC
;
A
#
# COMPACT_ATOMS: atom_id res chain seq x y z
N ALA A 1 -1.27 -14.55 -4.37
CA ALA A 1 -1.34 -13.31 -5.18
C ALA A 1 -1.12 -13.65 -6.65
N SER A 2 -1.82 -13.01 -7.59
CA SER A 2 -1.67 -13.22 -9.04
C SER A 2 -0.62 -12.30 -9.69
N SER A 3 -0.45 -11.08 -9.16
CA SER A 3 0.55 -10.09 -9.60
C SER A 3 1.06 -9.24 -8.44
N ILE A 4 2.23 -8.63 -8.60
CA ILE A 4 2.86 -7.66 -7.69
C ILE A 4 3.30 -6.48 -8.55
N ILE A 5 2.81 -5.28 -8.24
CA ILE A 5 3.08 -4.07 -8.99
C ILE A 5 3.66 -3.03 -8.04
N GLY A 6 4.91 -2.63 -8.28
CA GLY A 6 5.53 -1.48 -7.64
C GLY A 6 5.24 -0.21 -8.43
N ILE A 7 4.86 0.88 -7.75
CA ILE A 7 4.83 2.23 -8.32
C ILE A 7 5.93 3.02 -7.64
N GLU A 8 6.83 3.59 -8.43
CA GLU A 8 8.00 4.32 -7.95
C GLU A 8 8.16 5.61 -8.77
N MET A 9 8.34 6.75 -8.11
CA MET A 9 8.49 8.04 -8.78
C MET A 9 9.92 8.30 -9.25
N ASN A 10 10.91 7.64 -8.64
CA ASN A 10 12.30 7.79 -9.02
C ASN A 10 12.70 6.73 -10.05
N LYS A 11 13.03 7.19 -11.27
CA LYS A 11 13.46 6.30 -12.35
C LYS A 11 14.67 5.44 -12.01
N GLU A 12 15.67 5.99 -11.32
CA GLU A 12 16.87 5.23 -10.92
C GLU A 12 16.52 4.11 -9.94
N PHE A 13 15.57 4.35 -9.03
CA PHE A 13 15.07 3.32 -8.12
C PHE A 13 14.24 2.26 -8.83
N CYS A 14 13.51 2.61 -9.90
CA CYS A 14 12.87 1.62 -10.76
C CYS A 14 13.93 0.69 -11.38
N GLU A 15 14.98 1.27 -11.96
CA GLU A 15 16.06 0.50 -12.60
C GLU A 15 16.81 -0.40 -11.60
N VAL A 16 17.01 0.04 -10.36
CA VAL A 16 17.58 -0.80 -9.30
C VAL A 16 16.66 -1.96 -8.98
N GLN A 17 15.35 -1.73 -8.81
CA GLN A 17 14.39 -2.79 -8.51
C GLN A 17 14.28 -3.81 -9.65
N GLU A 18 14.25 -3.36 -10.90
CA GLU A 18 14.27 -4.22 -12.09
C GLU A 18 15.54 -5.09 -12.13
N LYS A 19 16.72 -4.50 -11.87
CA LYS A 19 17.98 -5.27 -11.76
C LYS A 19 17.90 -6.34 -10.68
N ILE A 20 17.26 -6.06 -9.53
CA ILE A 20 17.08 -7.04 -8.45
C ILE A 20 16.13 -8.16 -8.88
N ILE A 21 14.98 -7.83 -9.49
CA ILE A 21 14.02 -8.81 -10.03
C ILE A 21 14.74 -9.78 -10.98
N HIS A 22 15.52 -9.26 -11.92
CA HIS A 22 16.29 -10.07 -12.86
C HIS A 22 17.42 -10.86 -12.19
N LYS A 23 18.21 -10.22 -11.32
CA LYS A 23 19.36 -10.84 -10.65
C LYS A 23 18.95 -12.07 -9.84
N PHE A 24 17.79 -12.04 -9.21
CA PHE A 24 17.27 -13.15 -8.40
C PHE A 24 16.30 -14.06 -9.15
N SER A 25 16.18 -13.93 -10.49
CA SER A 25 15.28 -14.73 -11.33
C SER A 25 13.85 -14.76 -10.80
N MET A 26 13.38 -13.62 -10.30
CA MET A 26 11.99 -13.47 -9.89
C MET A 26 11.07 -13.50 -11.12
N ASP A 27 9.83 -13.95 -10.92
CA ASP A 27 8.84 -14.05 -12.00
C ASP A 27 8.48 -12.66 -12.55
N ALA A 28 9.05 -12.32 -13.70
CA ALA A 28 8.88 -11.02 -14.37
C ALA A 28 7.50 -10.83 -15.02
N ASP A 29 6.76 -11.92 -15.26
CA ASP A 29 5.38 -11.81 -15.77
C ASP A 29 4.43 -11.38 -14.65
N ARG A 30 4.76 -11.77 -13.41
CA ARG A 30 3.98 -11.45 -12.21
C ARG A 30 4.45 -10.21 -11.49
N ILE A 31 5.72 -9.86 -11.55
CA ILE A 31 6.35 -8.77 -10.78
C ILE A 31 6.84 -7.70 -11.74
N ARG A 32 6.34 -6.48 -11.58
CA ARG A 32 6.80 -5.32 -12.37
C ARG A 32 6.89 -4.07 -11.52
N VAL A 33 7.74 -3.15 -11.94
CA VAL A 33 7.83 -1.80 -11.37
C VAL A 33 7.44 -0.80 -12.45
N ILE A 34 6.70 0.23 -12.07
CA ILE A 34 6.24 1.27 -13.00
C ILE A 34 6.71 2.62 -12.49
N HIS A 35 7.44 3.32 -13.35
CA HIS A 35 7.87 4.69 -13.10
C HIS A 35 6.70 5.66 -13.27
N SER A 36 6.06 6.05 -12.16
CA SER A 36 4.86 6.91 -12.15
C SER A 36 4.58 7.45 -10.75
N ASP A 37 3.78 8.51 -10.64
CA ASP A 37 3.16 8.90 -9.38
C ASP A 37 1.92 8.02 -9.13
N VAL A 38 1.76 7.52 -7.90
CA VAL A 38 0.59 6.72 -7.52
C VAL A 38 -0.73 7.47 -7.75
N MET A 39 -0.71 8.80 -7.63
CA MET A 39 -1.86 9.68 -7.86
C MET A 39 -2.32 9.67 -9.32
N GLU A 40 -1.45 9.28 -10.25
CA GLU A 40 -1.74 9.15 -11.69
C GLU A 40 -2.23 7.74 -12.06
N ARG A 41 -2.23 6.80 -11.10
CA ARG A 41 -2.53 5.37 -11.33
C ARG A 41 -3.75 4.86 -10.56
N PRO A 42 -4.93 5.50 -10.71
CA PRO A 42 -6.16 5.01 -10.07
C PRO A 42 -6.53 3.61 -10.57
N ASP A 43 -6.16 3.26 -11.81
CA ASP A 43 -6.37 1.94 -12.42
C ASP A 43 -5.73 0.81 -11.59
N ILE A 44 -4.49 1.01 -11.11
CA ILE A 44 -3.78 0.03 -10.30
C ILE A 44 -4.38 -0.03 -8.89
N VAL A 45 -4.68 1.11 -8.29
CA VAL A 45 -5.22 1.18 -6.93
C VAL A 45 -6.59 0.50 -6.85
N GLN A 46 -7.45 0.70 -7.84
CA GLN A 46 -8.78 0.08 -7.92
C GLN A 46 -8.76 -1.44 -8.12
N GLN A 47 -7.71 -1.96 -8.76
CA GLN A 47 -7.59 -3.40 -9.03
C GLN A 47 -6.85 -4.15 -7.91
N SER A 48 -6.18 -3.43 -7.01
CA SER A 48 -5.38 -4.00 -5.93
C SER A 48 -6.23 -4.60 -4.81
N ASN A 49 -5.97 -5.87 -4.47
CA ASN A 49 -6.54 -6.52 -3.28
C ASN A 49 -5.76 -6.24 -2.01
N VAL A 50 -4.44 -6.03 -2.14
CA VAL A 50 -3.53 -5.72 -1.05
C VAL A 50 -2.67 -4.56 -1.51
N ILE A 51 -2.60 -3.51 -0.71
CA ILE A 51 -1.84 -2.30 -0.99
C ILE A 51 -0.83 -2.14 0.14
N ILE A 52 0.45 -1.99 -0.21
CA ILE A 52 1.52 -1.75 0.75
C ILE A 52 2.00 -0.32 0.52
N ILE A 53 1.86 0.54 1.53
CA ILE A 53 2.31 1.92 1.48
C ILE A 53 3.35 2.12 2.58
N ASN A 54 4.54 2.58 2.17
CA ASN A 54 5.48 3.16 3.11
C ASN A 54 4.99 4.57 3.43
N VAL A 55 4.45 4.77 4.63
CA VAL A 55 3.84 6.05 5.03
C VAL A 55 4.97 7.06 5.21
N LEU A 56 5.09 7.96 4.24
CA LEU A 56 6.06 9.05 4.19
C LEU A 56 5.56 10.21 5.04
N ASP A 57 5.57 10.08 6.37
CA ASP A 57 5.23 11.21 7.27
C ASP A 57 6.25 12.39 7.19
N PHE A 58 7.25 12.33 6.30
CA PHE A 58 8.41 13.23 6.31
C PHE A 58 8.68 14.01 5.02
N PHE A 59 7.94 13.81 3.93
CA PHE A 59 8.34 14.36 2.62
C PHE A 59 7.30 15.22 1.90
N VAL A 60 6.11 15.42 2.49
CA VAL A 60 5.04 16.16 1.83
C VAL A 60 4.35 17.12 2.80
N ASP A 61 3.88 18.25 2.28
CA ASP A 61 3.11 19.23 3.02
C ASP A 61 1.71 18.68 3.37
N ILE A 62 1.14 19.14 4.50
CA ILE A 62 -0.17 18.70 5.01
C ILE A 62 -1.27 18.72 3.92
N PRO A 63 -1.36 19.74 3.03
CA PRO A 63 -2.34 19.74 1.94
C PRO A 63 -2.20 18.56 0.98
N LYS A 64 -0.96 18.23 0.57
CA LYS A 64 -0.72 17.10 -0.33
C LYS A 64 -0.98 15.76 0.33
N HIS A 65 -0.69 15.64 1.63
CA HIS A 65 -1.15 14.47 2.41
C HIS A 65 -2.67 14.31 2.38
N LYS A 66 -3.44 15.40 2.56
CA LYS A 66 -4.91 15.35 2.44
C LYS A 66 -5.34 14.88 1.06
N GLU A 67 -4.75 15.42 0.01
CA GLU A 67 -5.06 15.04 -1.36
C GLU A 67 -4.81 13.55 -1.62
N MET A 68 -3.64 13.05 -1.19
CA MET A 68 -3.29 11.63 -1.30
C MET A 68 -4.29 10.73 -0.59
N TRP A 69 -4.69 11.06 0.63
CA TRP A 69 -5.67 10.26 1.37
C TRP A 69 -7.07 10.31 0.74
N HIS A 70 -7.48 11.43 0.17
CA HIS A 70 -8.72 11.51 -0.61
C HIS A 70 -8.67 10.65 -1.87
N PHE A 71 -7.52 10.64 -2.56
CA PHE A 71 -7.29 9.78 -3.70
C PHE A 71 -7.37 8.30 -3.32
N PHE A 72 -6.68 7.87 -2.26
CA PHE A 72 -6.75 6.49 -1.79
C PHE A 72 -8.16 6.10 -1.35
N LYS A 73 -8.83 6.96 -0.58
CA LYS A 73 -10.22 6.75 -0.18
C LYS A 73 -11.15 6.54 -1.38
N LYS A 74 -10.96 7.31 -2.46
CA LYS A 74 -11.78 7.24 -3.66
C LYS A 74 -11.52 5.98 -4.50
N HIS A 75 -10.27 5.51 -4.54
CA HIS A 75 -9.85 4.48 -5.50
C HIS A 75 -9.57 3.11 -4.88
N ILE A 76 -9.30 3.00 -3.58
CA ILE A 76 -9.12 1.70 -2.94
C ILE A 76 -10.45 0.95 -2.98
N LYS A 77 -10.39 -0.26 -3.53
CA LYS A 77 -11.54 -1.17 -3.57
C LYS A 77 -11.95 -1.59 -2.16
N LYS A 78 -13.27 -1.59 -1.89
CA LYS A 78 -13.81 -2.11 -0.62
C LYS A 78 -13.46 -3.58 -0.43
N GLY A 79 -13.07 -3.95 0.79
CA GLY A 79 -12.60 -5.30 1.13
C GLY A 79 -11.13 -5.56 0.78
N SER A 80 -10.39 -4.56 0.30
CA SER A 80 -8.94 -4.64 0.16
C SER A 80 -8.22 -4.41 1.49
N TYR A 81 -6.98 -4.91 1.58
CA TYR A 81 -6.10 -4.70 2.72
C TYR A 81 -5.13 -3.55 2.44
N LEU A 82 -4.99 -2.63 3.40
CA LEU A 82 -3.93 -1.62 3.38
C LEU A 82 -2.91 -1.94 4.46
N ILE A 83 -1.65 -2.11 4.06
CA ILE A 83 -0.53 -2.40 4.94
C ILE A 83 0.36 -1.17 5.01
N CYS A 84 0.58 -0.69 6.22
CA CYS A 84 1.38 0.50 6.48
C CYS A 84 2.50 0.17 7.46
N ASN A 85 3.72 0.67 7.21
CA ASN A 85 4.87 0.43 8.07
C ASN A 85 4.79 1.18 9.43
N ARG A 86 3.88 2.15 9.57
CA ARG A 86 3.62 2.91 10.79
C ARG A 86 2.12 3.06 11.01
N SER A 87 1.73 3.34 12.26
CA SER A 87 0.35 3.73 12.57
C SER A 87 0.02 5.02 11.83
N MET A 88 -1.13 5.04 11.17
CA MET A 88 -1.65 6.24 10.50
C MET A 88 -2.74 6.92 11.31
N ALA A 89 -3.00 6.47 12.54
CA ALA A 89 -4.09 6.99 13.34
C ALA A 89 -3.96 8.51 13.54
N ASP A 90 -2.78 8.99 13.95
CA ASP A 90 -2.55 10.43 14.18
C ASP A 90 -2.65 11.23 12.88
N THR A 91 -2.08 10.72 11.79
CA THR A 91 -2.18 11.34 10.46
C THR A 91 -3.65 11.45 10.05
N LEU A 92 -4.40 10.35 10.01
CA LEU A 92 -5.81 10.34 9.59
C LEU A 92 -6.72 11.14 10.53
N ASN A 93 -6.44 11.17 11.84
CA ASN A 93 -7.15 12.02 12.81
C ASN A 93 -6.92 13.50 12.52
N SER A 94 -5.69 13.90 12.22
CA SER A 94 -5.38 15.29 11.83
C SER A 94 -6.07 15.72 10.52
N LEU A 95 -6.48 14.75 9.70
CA LEU A 95 -7.19 14.99 8.45
C LEU A 95 -8.72 14.88 8.57
N ASP A 96 -9.24 14.52 9.74
CA ASP A 96 -10.67 14.25 9.97
C ASP A 96 -11.23 13.12 9.08
N MET A 97 -10.40 12.11 8.80
CA MET A 97 -10.72 10.99 7.89
C MET A 97 -10.69 9.61 8.57
N PHE A 98 -10.27 9.56 9.83
CA PHE A 98 -9.99 8.30 10.53
C PHE A 98 -11.22 7.41 10.69
N GLU A 99 -12.30 7.92 11.28
CA GLU A 99 -13.52 7.13 11.53
C GLU A 99 -14.10 6.56 10.23
N GLU A 100 -14.15 7.38 9.17
CA GLU A 100 -14.72 6.98 7.90
C GLU A 100 -13.87 5.90 7.20
N LEU A 101 -12.54 6.03 7.20
CA LEU A 101 -11.65 5.02 6.61
C LEU A 101 -11.69 3.72 7.39
N MET A 102 -11.69 3.76 8.72
CA MET A 102 -11.72 2.56 9.56
C MET A 102 -13.01 1.75 9.42
N ASN A 103 -14.11 2.35 8.96
CA ASN A 103 -15.37 1.64 8.73
C ASN A 103 -15.33 0.63 7.57
N TRP A 104 -14.39 0.75 6.63
CA TRP A 104 -14.34 -0.13 5.45
C TRP A 104 -12.94 -0.58 5.03
N LEU A 105 -11.88 0.04 5.57
CA LEU A 105 -10.50 -0.28 5.26
C LEU A 105 -9.85 -1.03 6.42
N SER A 106 -9.36 -2.24 6.14
CA SER A 106 -8.54 -2.98 7.10
C SER A 106 -7.10 -2.50 7.01
N ILE A 107 -6.65 -1.77 8.03
CA ILE A 107 -5.26 -1.29 8.16
C ILE A 107 -4.46 -2.30 8.99
N CYS A 108 -3.49 -2.96 8.38
CA CYS A 108 -2.61 -3.90 9.07
C CYS A 108 -1.25 -3.23 9.37
N ILE A 109 -0.79 -3.38 10.61
CA ILE A 109 0.53 -2.94 11.07
C ILE A 109 1.43 -4.19 11.10
N PRO A 110 2.53 -4.26 10.33
CA PRO A 110 3.41 -5.42 10.36
C PRO A 110 4.00 -5.63 11.77
N ASN A 111 4.19 -6.89 12.17
CA ASN A 111 4.74 -7.32 13.46
C ASN A 111 3.90 -6.99 14.72
N GLN A 112 2.57 -6.97 14.61
CA GLN A 112 1.68 -7.00 15.77
C GLN A 112 1.09 -8.41 15.90
N MET A 113 1.18 -9.02 17.09
CA MET A 113 0.54 -10.32 17.40
C MET A 113 -0.96 -10.35 17.02
N LYS A 114 -1.61 -9.18 17.01
CA LYS A 114 -3.02 -9.00 16.65
C LYS A 114 -3.33 -9.25 15.17
N ASN A 115 -2.32 -9.27 14.31
CA ASN A 115 -2.44 -9.52 12.86
C ASN A 115 -2.05 -10.95 12.47
N GLU A 116 -1.62 -11.78 13.44
CA GLU A 116 -1.36 -13.19 13.22
C GLU A 116 -2.69 -13.95 13.25
N ILE A 117 -3.06 -14.55 12.11
CA ILE A 117 -4.12 -15.57 12.08
C ILE A 117 -3.47 -16.83 12.65
N PHE A 118 -3.71 -17.11 13.93
CA PHE A 118 -3.39 -18.40 14.51
C PHE A 118 -4.33 -19.43 13.89
N PHE A 119 -3.81 -20.33 13.06
CA PHE A 119 -4.52 -21.56 12.73
C PHE A 119 -4.46 -22.42 13.99
N ASP A 120 -5.62 -22.70 14.60
CA ASP A 120 -5.65 -23.66 15.69
C ASP A 120 -5.36 -25.05 15.10
N VAL A 121 -4.47 -25.79 15.77
CA VAL A 121 -4.05 -27.13 15.36
C VAL A 121 -5.23 -28.13 15.39
N GLU A 122 -6.37 -27.72 15.95
CA GLU A 122 -7.63 -28.47 16.00
C GLU A 122 -8.48 -28.33 14.74
N ASP A 123 -8.12 -27.47 13.78
CA ASP A 123 -8.82 -27.35 12.47
C ASP A 123 -8.36 -28.40 11.42
N CYS A 124 -7.71 -29.49 11.86
CA CYS A 124 -7.29 -30.63 11.03
C CYS A 124 -8.07 -31.92 11.39
#